data_AF-A0A317KZA4-F1
#
_entry.id   AF-A0A317KZA4-F1
#
_cell.length_a   1.000
_cell.length_b   1.000
_cell.length_c   1.000
_cell.angle_alpha   90.00
_cell.angle_beta   90.00
_cell.angle_gamma   90.00
#
_symmetry.space_group_name_H-M   'P 1'
#
loop_
_entity.id
_entity.type
_entity.pdbx_description
1 polymer ?
#
loop_
_entity_poly.entity_id
_entity_poly.type
_entity_poly.pdbx_seq_one_letter_code
_entity_poly.pdbx_strand_id
1 'polypeptide(L)'
;MSWKSVEMQVALPRTQDAGKIQEHLKQQGRLGQEQLAQSQVLEEIRKRQRVIKQQESEKLRLKNNQKEKGHHDNERSPFTEEEKEANQQHPYLGKRIDIKR
;
A
#
# COMPACT_ATOMS: atom_id res chain seq x y z
N MET A 1 -11.27 0.85 64.89
CA MET A 1 -12.00 1.22 63.66
C MET A 1 -12.16 2.73 63.60
N SER A 2 -11.31 3.49 62.89
CA SER A 2 -11.57 4.95 62.74
C SER A 2 -10.84 5.69 61.60
N TRP A 3 -9.76 5.16 61.01
CA TRP A 3 -8.97 5.94 60.03
C TRP A 3 -9.41 5.73 58.57
N LYS A 4 -10.04 4.60 58.26
CA LYS A 4 -10.48 4.26 56.88
C LYS A 4 -11.66 5.10 56.38
N SER A 5 -12.42 5.73 57.29
CA SER A 5 -13.60 6.54 56.96
C SER A 5 -13.28 8.02 56.74
N VAL A 6 -12.17 8.52 57.28
CA VAL A 6 -11.74 9.93 57.10
C VAL A 6 -11.12 10.14 55.71
N GLU A 7 -10.38 9.17 55.20
CA GLU A 7 -9.81 9.20 53.83
C GLU A 7 -10.88 9.18 52.73
N MET A 8 -12.06 8.61 53.00
CA MET A 8 -13.18 8.59 52.05
C MET A 8 -13.85 9.96 51.95
N GLN A 9 -13.77 10.81 52.97
CA GLN A 9 -14.32 12.17 52.95
C GLN A 9 -13.42 13.14 52.16
N VAL A 10 -12.13 12.80 51.98
CA VAL A 10 -11.18 13.48 51.08
C VAL A 10 -11.12 12.78 49.72
N ALA A 11 -12.08 11.89 49.41
CA ALA A 11 -12.19 11.33 48.08
C ALA A 11 -12.69 12.41 47.12
N LEU A 12 -11.74 13.02 46.40
CA LEU A 12 -12.02 13.66 45.11
C LEU A 12 -12.94 12.73 44.30
N PRO A 13 -13.94 13.26 43.56
CA PRO A 13 -14.95 12.46 42.89
C PRO A 13 -14.31 11.64 41.76
N ARG A 14 -13.80 10.44 42.09
CA ARG A 14 -13.17 9.49 41.15
C ARG A 14 -14.09 9.11 39.99
N THR A 15 -15.40 9.33 40.15
CA THR A 15 -16.42 9.16 39.11
C THR A 15 -16.30 10.18 37.97
N GLN A 16 -15.96 11.43 38.27
CA GLN A 16 -15.75 12.46 37.23
C GLN A 16 -14.51 12.14 36.40
N ASP A 17 -13.42 11.70 37.06
CA ASP A 17 -12.19 11.33 36.36
C ASP A 17 -12.34 10.03 35.56
N ALA A 18 -13.09 9.05 36.07
CA ALA A 18 -13.45 7.85 35.31
C ALA A 18 -14.26 8.19 34.03
N GLY A 19 -15.17 9.17 34.11
CA GLY A 19 -15.93 9.66 32.96
C GLY A 19 -15.05 10.33 31.90
N LYS A 20 -14.08 11.16 32.33
CA LYS A 20 -13.09 11.78 31.41
C LYS A 20 -12.23 10.74 30.71
N ILE A 21 -11.75 9.73 31.44
CA ILE A 21 -10.95 8.64 30.86
C ILE A 21 -11.78 7.87 29.82
N GLN A 22 -13.05 7.59 30.12
CA GLN A 22 -13.95 6.93 29.18
C GLN A 22 -14.19 7.79 27.92
N GLU A 23 -14.31 9.10 28.07
CA GLU A 23 -14.46 10.02 26.95
C GLU A 23 -13.19 10.07 26.08
N HIS A 24 -12.00 10.12 26.70
CA HIS A 24 -10.73 10.07 25.97
C HIS A 24 -10.57 8.76 25.18
N LEU A 25 -10.93 7.62 25.77
CA LEU A 25 -10.90 6.33 25.08
C LEU A 25 -11.84 6.29 23.89
N LYS A 26 -13.06 6.85 24.02
CA LYS A 26 -14.01 6.95 22.91
C LYS A 26 -13.50 7.86 21.80
N GLN A 27 -12.92 9.01 22.14
CA GLN A 27 -12.36 9.94 21.18
C GLN A 27 -11.19 9.31 20.40
N GLN A 28 -10.28 8.64 21.10
CA GLN A 28 -9.17 7.91 20.46
C GLN A 28 -9.68 6.80 19.53
N GLY A 29 -10.67 6.03 19.96
CA GLY A 29 -11.30 4.99 19.13
C GLY A 29 -11.92 5.58 17.85
N ARG A 30 -12.62 6.71 17.96
CA ARG A 30 -13.21 7.40 16.80
C ARG A 30 -12.14 7.90 15.82
N LEU A 31 -11.08 8.53 16.32
CA LEU A 31 -9.98 9.03 15.48
C LEU A 31 -9.28 7.90 14.74
N GLY A 32 -9.05 6.76 15.39
CA GLY A 32 -8.46 5.59 14.75
C GLY A 32 -9.32 5.05 13.60
N GLN A 33 -10.64 4.94 13.81
CA GLN A 33 -11.57 4.51 12.77
C GLN A 33 -11.62 5.50 11.60
N GLU A 34 -11.59 6.81 11.87
CA GLU A 34 -11.59 7.86 10.86
C GLU A 34 -10.33 7.80 9.97
N GLN A 35 -9.15 7.62 10.58
CA GLN A 35 -7.89 7.46 9.85
C GLN A 35 -7.89 6.19 8.98
N LEU A 36 -8.41 5.08 9.50
CA LEU A 36 -8.55 3.84 8.73
C LEU A 36 -9.50 4.02 7.54
N ALA A 37 -10.67 4.65 7.75
CA ALA A 37 -11.60 4.94 6.67
C ALA A 37 -10.99 5.86 5.61
N GLN A 38 -10.26 6.91 6.02
CA GLN A 38 -9.60 7.82 5.09
C GLN A 38 -8.54 7.11 4.23
N SER A 39 -7.72 6.25 4.84
CA SER A 39 -6.70 5.49 4.11
C SER A 39 -7.33 4.51 3.10
N GLN A 40 -8.42 3.84 3.48
CA GLN A 40 -9.19 2.97 2.58
C GLN A 40 -9.74 3.72 1.37
N VAL A 41 -10.35 4.89 1.58
CA VAL A 41 -10.87 5.73 0.48
C VAL A 41 -9.76 6.14 -0.47
N LEU A 42 -8.59 6.54 0.04
CA LEU A 42 -7.44 6.90 -0.80
C LEU A 42 -6.91 5.70 -1.59
N GLU A 43 -6.85 4.52 -0.98
CA GLU A 43 -6.47 3.30 -1.67
C GLU A 43 -7.46 2.93 -2.79
N GLU A 44 -8.76 3.04 -2.54
CA GLU A 44 -9.78 2.81 -3.56
C GLU A 44 -9.62 3.76 -4.74
N ILE A 45 -9.40 5.04 -4.48
CA ILE A 45 -9.16 6.04 -5.55
C ILE A 45 -7.93 5.64 -6.37
N ARG A 46 -6.82 5.25 -5.72
CA ARG A 46 -5.61 4.79 -6.42
C ARG A 46 -5.87 3.53 -7.25
N LYS A 47 -6.62 2.57 -6.71
CA LYS A 47 -7.01 1.34 -7.42
C LYS A 47 -7.85 1.67 -8.66
N ARG A 48 -8.86 2.54 -8.53
CA ARG A 48 -9.69 2.99 -9.67
C ARG A 48 -8.85 3.68 -10.75
N GLN A 49 -7.97 4.60 -10.37
CA GLN A 49 -7.07 5.28 -11.32
C GLN A 49 -6.14 4.29 -12.04
N ARG A 50 -5.60 3.28 -11.32
CA ARG A 50 -4.76 2.24 -11.92
C ARG A 50 -5.55 1.41 -12.96
N VAL A 51 -6.77 1.01 -12.62
CA VAL A 51 -7.64 0.25 -13.55
C VAL A 51 -7.92 1.06 -14.82
N ILE A 52 -8.24 2.36 -14.70
CA ILE A 52 -8.47 3.24 -15.86
C ILE A 52 -7.21 3.30 -16.74
N LYS A 53 -6.04 3.58 -16.16
CA LYS A 53 -4.77 3.63 -16.90
C LYS A 53 -4.46 2.30 -17.58
N GLN A 54 -4.71 1.18 -16.88
CA GLN A 54 -4.50 -0.15 -17.44
C GLN A 54 -5.43 -0.39 -18.64
N GLN A 55 -6.72 -0.07 -18.52
CA GLN A 55 -7.68 -0.20 -19.63
C GLN A 55 -7.28 0.66 -20.85
N GLU A 56 -6.78 1.88 -20.64
CA GLU A 56 -6.25 2.71 -21.73
C GLU A 56 -5.03 2.08 -22.39
N SER A 57 -4.09 1.55 -21.61
CA SER A 57 -2.90 0.87 -22.15
C SER A 57 -3.25 -0.42 -22.91
N GLU A 58 -4.21 -1.20 -22.43
CA GLU A 58 -4.72 -2.39 -23.09
C GLU A 58 -5.43 -2.02 -24.41
N LYS A 59 -6.25 -0.97 -24.44
CA LYS A 59 -6.87 -0.47 -25.67
C LYS A 59 -5.83 -0.01 -26.70
N LEU A 60 -4.77 0.66 -26.27
CA LEU A 60 -3.67 1.07 -27.16
C LEU A 60 -2.93 -0.14 -27.73
N ARG A 61 -2.61 -1.14 -26.90
CA ARG A 61 -1.99 -2.40 -27.32
C ARG A 61 -2.85 -3.16 -28.33
N LEU A 62 -4.16 -3.26 -28.10
CA LEU A 62 -5.09 -3.90 -29.04
C LEU A 62 -5.14 -3.16 -30.39
N LYS A 63 -5.12 -1.83 -30.37
CA LYS A 63 -5.12 -1.01 -31.59
C LYS A 63 -3.81 -1.15 -32.38
N ASN A 64 -2.66 -1.27 -31.71
CA ASN A 64 -1.38 -1.52 -32.38
C ASN A 64 -1.32 -2.94 -32.96
N ASN A 65 -1.75 -3.97 -32.23
CA ASN A 65 -1.82 -5.34 -32.72
C ASN A 65 -2.78 -5.52 -33.92
N GLN A 66 -3.82 -4.69 -34.04
CA GLN A 66 -4.69 -4.69 -35.23
C GLN A 66 -4.05 -3.99 -36.44
N LYS A 67 -3.16 -3.01 -36.23
CA LYS A 67 -2.45 -2.32 -37.31
C LYS A 67 -1.27 -3.12 -37.87
N GLU A 68 -0.68 -4.02 -37.09
CA GLU A 68 0.45 -4.85 -37.52
C GLU A 68 0.05 -6.10 -38.31
N LYS A 69 -1.25 -6.44 -38.42
CA LYS A 69 -1.72 -7.62 -39.17
C LYS A 69 -1.82 -7.42 -40.69
N GLY A 70 -1.38 -6.29 -41.22
CA GLY A 70 -1.40 -6.05 -42.65
C GLY A 70 -0.26 -5.13 -43.05
N HIS A 71 0.98 -5.63 -43.04
CA HIS A 71 2.02 -5.28 -44.00
C HIS A 71 3.31 -6.06 -43.71
N HIS A 72 3.70 -6.87 -44.70
CA HIS A 72 5.07 -7.15 -45.12
C HIS A 72 6.09 -7.76 -44.13
N ASP A 73 6.34 -9.04 -44.34
CA ASP A 73 7.60 -9.61 -44.83
C ASP A 73 8.94 -8.89 -44.56
N ASN A 74 9.92 -9.74 -44.28
CA ASN A 74 11.37 -9.60 -44.37
C ASN A 74 12.20 -9.09 -43.16
N GLU A 75 13.01 -10.04 -42.67
CA GLU A 75 14.37 -9.91 -42.14
C GLU A 75 14.62 -8.97 -40.94
N ARG A 76 14.84 -9.57 -39.76
CA ARG A 76 15.87 -9.12 -38.80
C ARG A 76 16.27 -10.24 -37.84
N SER A 77 17.58 -10.46 -37.79
CA SER A 77 18.36 -11.47 -37.07
C SER A 77 18.14 -11.51 -35.55
N PRO A 78 18.28 -12.68 -34.90
CA PRO A 78 18.25 -12.82 -33.45
C PRO A 78 19.68 -12.76 -32.89
N PHE A 79 20.22 -11.57 -32.65
CA PHE A 79 21.44 -11.42 -31.85
C PHE A 79 21.46 -10.01 -31.26
N THR A 80 21.81 -9.87 -29.99
CA THR A 80 22.07 -8.62 -29.22
C THR A 80 21.01 -8.06 -28.25
N GLU A 81 20.15 -8.88 -27.65
CA GLU A 81 19.42 -8.46 -26.43
C GLU A 81 19.97 -9.07 -25.12
N GLU A 82 20.60 -10.25 -25.17
CA GLU A 82 21.08 -10.93 -23.95
C GLU A 82 22.30 -10.24 -23.28
N GLU A 83 23.13 -9.50 -24.00
CA GLU A 83 24.33 -8.86 -23.41
C GLU A 83 24.02 -7.62 -22.56
N LYS A 84 22.86 -6.96 -22.75
CA LYS A 84 22.52 -5.73 -22.03
C LYS A 84 21.90 -5.98 -20.65
N GLU A 85 21.39 -7.19 -20.41
CA GLU A 85 20.83 -7.58 -19.11
C GLU A 85 21.89 -8.08 -18.13
N ALA A 86 23.03 -8.57 -18.61
CA ALA A 86 24.08 -9.19 -17.78
C ALA A 86 24.81 -8.21 -16.83
N ASN A 87 24.77 -6.89 -17.09
CA ASN A 87 25.54 -5.91 -16.34
C ASN A 87 24.72 -4.95 -15.47
N GLN A 88 23.41 -5.18 -15.32
CA GLN A 88 22.58 -4.37 -14.42
C GLN A 88 22.64 -4.96 -13.00
N GLN A 89 23.49 -4.38 -12.15
CA GLN A 89 23.53 -4.73 -10.73
C GLN A 89 22.27 -4.22 -10.04
N HIS A 90 21.27 -5.09 -9.90
CA HIS A 90 20.02 -4.75 -9.23
C HIS A 90 20.20 -4.79 -7.70
N PRO A 91 19.83 -3.72 -6.95
CA PRO A 91 20.14 -3.60 -5.52
C PRO A 91 19.51 -4.68 -4.64
N TYR A 92 18.44 -5.33 -5.11
CA TYR A 92 17.71 -6.36 -4.36
C TYR A 92 17.76 -7.77 -4.95
N LEU A 93 18.23 -7.95 -6.20
CA LEU A 93 18.09 -9.24 -6.91
C LEU A 93 19.36 -10.11 -6.89
N GLY A 94 20.49 -9.57 -6.41
CA GLY A 94 21.76 -10.29 -6.36
C GLY A 94 22.29 -10.65 -7.76
N LYS A 95 23.42 -11.38 -7.81
CA LYS A 95 24.04 -11.84 -9.07
C LYS A 95 23.81 -13.34 -9.23
N ARG A 96 23.37 -13.77 -10.41
CA ARG A 96 23.34 -15.20 -10.77
C ARG A 96 24.73 -15.59 -11.29
N ILE A 97 25.37 -16.55 -10.63
CA ILE A 97 26.67 -17.12 -11.02
C ILE A 97 26.42 -18.56 -11.42
N ASP A 98 26.75 -18.92 -12.66
CA ASP A 98 26.75 -20.32 -13.10
C ASP A 98 28.18 -20.86 -12.95
N ILE A 99 28.37 -21.79 -12.01
CA ILE A 99 29.68 -22.41 -11.75
C ILE A 99 29.74 -23.70 -12.55
N LYS A 100 30.55 -23.70 -13.62
CA LYS A 100 30.92 -24.93 -14.33
C LYS A 100 32.21 -25.50 -13.73
N ARG A 101 32.19 -26.82 -13.48
CA ARG A 101 33.29 -27.60 -12.88
C ARG A 101 34.30 -28.03 -13.93
#